data_AF-A0A3M7T9Q0-F1
#
_entry.id   AF-A0A3M7T9Q0-F1
#
_cell.length_a   1.000
_cell.length_b   1.000
_cell.length_c   1.000
_cell.angle_alpha   90.00
_cell.angle_beta   90.00
_cell.angle_gamma   90.00
#
_symmetry.space_group_name_H-M   'P 1'
#
loop_
_entity.id
_entity.type
_entity.pdbx_description
1 polymer ?
#
loop_
_entity_poly.entity_id
_entity_poly.type
_entity_poly.pdbx_seq_one_letter_code
_entity_poly.pdbx_strand_id
1 'polypeptide(L)'
;MSLDCMDIAKCLLETTAFSFGPVIAIASARHGQKQWIKCEILMSMVMGLIFYIKPEMFLSLVLNSTQKDYHNFLCMMYGFYIIYSVLVPLFHLESMDKSIFYGHHCSKVVSSTLLILNDVISYNQGVHWNENLLCLFTGYHLVSLVINLHFLRIGDKPWGRHPYTDKVDAIARIDSFIYLIAGVFVYAFPEKAMLDLTEMNESYTALGRSCAAILLSLSLESYCLSEFLFLGDKKKFMHARMVGSLVKALVIVHANLYWKILSLNSFLVLFTINAAYNLVVVYGFLVTPKEPKQKSSD
;
A
#
# COMPACT_ATOMS: atom_id res chain seq x y z
N MET A 1 -17.26 -3.38 -40.32
CA MET A 1 -16.62 -3.29 -38.99
C MET A 1 -17.50 -2.42 -38.13
N SER A 2 -18.42 -3.02 -37.37
CA SER A 2 -19.21 -2.29 -36.37
C SER A 2 -18.32 -2.09 -35.15
N LEU A 3 -18.05 -0.84 -34.77
CA LEU A 3 -17.56 -0.57 -33.42
C LEU A 3 -18.67 -1.02 -32.48
N ASP A 4 -18.41 -2.08 -31.72
CA ASP A 4 -19.34 -2.55 -30.70
C ASP A 4 -19.56 -1.42 -29.69
N CYS A 5 -20.79 -1.24 -29.21
CA CYS A 5 -21.09 -0.25 -28.15
C CYS A 5 -20.18 -0.44 -26.91
N MET A 6 -19.65 -1.65 -26.69
CA MET A 6 -18.64 -1.94 -25.68
C MET A 6 -17.30 -1.24 -25.94
N ASP A 7 -16.83 -1.12 -27.17
CA ASP A 7 -15.55 -0.47 -27.50
C ASP A 7 -15.61 1.06 -27.34
N ILE A 8 -16.78 1.66 -27.53
CA ILE A 8 -17.01 3.09 -27.29
C ILE A 8 -17.10 3.38 -25.79
N ALA A 9 -17.83 2.57 -25.03
CA ALA A 9 -17.89 2.67 -23.57
C ALA A 9 -16.51 2.43 -22.93
N LYS A 10 -15.72 1.52 -23.50
CA LYS A 10 -14.31 1.22 -23.15
C LYS A 10 -13.38 2.40 -23.36
N CYS A 11 -13.38 2.98 -24.57
CA CYS A 11 -12.57 4.16 -24.87
C CYS A 11 -12.97 5.35 -23.98
N LEU A 12 -14.28 5.51 -23.72
CA LEU A 12 -14.78 6.49 -22.76
C LEU A 12 -14.29 6.21 -21.34
N LEU A 13 -14.35 4.97 -20.83
CA LEU A 13 -13.92 4.66 -19.47
C LEU A 13 -12.41 4.83 -19.27
N GLU A 14 -11.59 4.39 -20.24
CA GLU A 14 -10.13 4.56 -20.24
C GLU A 14 -9.76 6.04 -20.32
N THR A 15 -10.35 6.79 -21.27
CA THR A 15 -10.12 8.23 -21.41
C THR A 15 -10.61 8.99 -20.18
N THR A 16 -11.75 8.61 -19.61
CA THR A 16 -12.33 9.25 -18.41
C THR A 16 -11.52 8.92 -17.17
N ALA A 17 -11.03 7.69 -16.98
CA ALA A 17 -10.16 7.33 -15.86
C ALA A 17 -8.78 8.01 -15.95
N PHE A 18 -8.17 8.04 -17.15
CA PHE A 18 -6.89 8.72 -17.41
C PHE A 18 -6.98 10.23 -17.28
N SER A 19 -8.12 10.85 -17.64
CA SER A 19 -8.29 12.31 -17.58
C SER A 19 -8.85 12.80 -16.25
N PHE A 20 -9.82 12.11 -15.62
CA PHE A 20 -10.38 12.55 -14.35
C PHE A 20 -9.50 12.20 -13.15
N GLY A 21 -8.85 11.04 -13.09
CA GLY A 21 -8.08 10.64 -11.91
C GLY A 21 -6.99 11.66 -11.53
N PRO A 22 -6.06 11.97 -12.46
CA PRO A 22 -5.06 13.02 -12.28
C PRO A 22 -5.66 14.42 -12.10
N VAL A 23 -6.75 14.76 -12.80
CA VAL A 23 -7.39 16.09 -12.67
C VAL A 23 -8.07 16.26 -11.32
N ILE A 24 -8.81 15.26 -10.84
CA ILE A 24 -9.42 15.23 -9.51
C ILE A 24 -8.32 15.26 -8.44
N ALA A 25 -7.22 14.52 -8.65
CA ALA A 25 -6.07 14.52 -7.75
C ALA A 25 -5.43 15.92 -7.63
N ILE A 26 -5.14 16.57 -8.76
CA ILE A 26 -4.57 17.91 -8.82
C ILE A 26 -5.56 18.94 -8.26
N ALA A 27 -6.83 18.86 -8.64
CA ALA A 27 -7.87 19.76 -8.14
C ALA A 27 -8.05 19.62 -6.63
N SER A 28 -8.05 18.40 -6.09
CA SER A 28 -8.12 18.15 -4.65
C SER A 28 -6.88 18.65 -3.92
N ALA A 29 -5.69 18.48 -4.50
CA ALA A 29 -4.45 19.03 -3.95
C ALA A 29 -4.45 20.56 -3.87
N ARG A 30 -5.08 21.26 -4.82
CA ARG A 30 -5.26 22.73 -4.75
C ARG A 30 -6.11 23.20 -3.57
N HIS A 31 -6.99 22.35 -3.07
CA HIS A 31 -7.81 22.63 -1.88
C HIS A 31 -7.09 22.26 -0.56
N GLY A 32 -5.82 21.88 -0.63
CA GLY A 32 -4.95 21.61 0.51
C GLY A 32 -4.80 20.13 0.87
N GLN A 33 -3.87 19.86 1.79
CA GLN A 33 -3.44 18.51 2.19
C GLN A 33 -4.60 17.63 2.67
N LYS A 34 -5.50 18.16 3.50
CA LYS A 34 -6.62 17.39 4.05
C LYS A 34 -7.60 16.94 2.97
N GLN A 35 -7.87 17.79 1.97
CA GLN A 35 -8.74 17.43 0.85
C GLN A 35 -8.06 16.42 -0.08
N TRP A 36 -6.75 16.58 -0.32
CA TRP A 36 -5.95 15.58 -1.01
C TRP A 36 -6.02 14.21 -0.33
N ILE A 37 -5.79 14.12 0.98
CA ILE A 37 -5.85 12.85 1.71
C ILE A 37 -7.24 12.20 1.61
N LYS A 38 -8.32 12.97 1.73
CA LYS A 38 -9.69 12.46 1.52
C LYS A 38 -9.87 11.88 0.13
N CYS A 39 -9.39 12.59 -0.88
CA CYS A 39 -9.43 12.14 -2.26
C CYS A 39 -8.58 10.88 -2.47
N GLU A 40 -7.37 10.84 -1.92
CA GLU A 40 -6.48 9.69 -1.99
C GLU A 40 -7.14 8.45 -1.37
N ILE A 41 -7.74 8.58 -0.18
CA ILE A 41 -8.49 7.51 0.48
C ILE A 41 -9.64 7.03 -0.42
N LEU A 42 -10.50 7.94 -0.88
CA LEU A 42 -11.65 7.57 -1.70
C LEU A 42 -11.23 6.87 -2.99
N MET A 43 -10.30 7.47 -3.74
CA MET A 43 -9.83 6.93 -5.01
C MET A 43 -9.12 5.59 -4.82
N SER A 44 -8.26 5.46 -3.82
CA SER A 44 -7.56 4.20 -3.51
C SER A 44 -8.55 3.12 -3.09
N MET A 45 -9.53 3.44 -2.23
CA MET A 45 -10.54 2.46 -1.81
C MET A 45 -11.39 1.99 -2.98
N VAL A 46 -11.89 2.91 -3.82
CA VAL A 46 -12.70 2.56 -5.00
C VAL A 46 -11.87 1.75 -5.99
N MET A 47 -10.70 2.24 -6.36
CA MET A 47 -9.82 1.58 -7.33
C MET A 47 -9.39 0.20 -6.83
N GLY A 48 -8.95 0.13 -5.57
CA GLY A 48 -8.53 -1.12 -4.95
C GLY A 48 -9.67 -2.15 -4.84
N LEU A 49 -10.90 -1.71 -4.53
CA LEU A 49 -12.07 -2.59 -4.52
C LEU A 49 -12.43 -3.09 -5.92
N ILE A 50 -12.34 -2.26 -6.96
CA ILE A 50 -12.60 -2.72 -8.33
C ILE A 50 -11.53 -3.75 -8.75
N PHE A 51 -10.25 -3.48 -8.49
CA PHE A 51 -9.17 -4.43 -8.73
C PHE A 51 -9.33 -5.75 -7.96
N TYR A 52 -9.87 -5.69 -6.73
CA TYR A 52 -10.09 -6.86 -5.90
C TYR A 52 -11.33 -7.68 -6.30
N ILE A 53 -12.47 -7.01 -6.55
CA ILE A 53 -13.76 -7.69 -6.79
C ILE A 53 -13.96 -8.02 -8.27
N LYS A 54 -13.50 -7.15 -9.18
CA LYS A 54 -13.68 -7.29 -10.63
C LYS A 54 -12.38 -7.01 -11.39
N PRO A 55 -11.31 -7.78 -11.17
CA PRO A 55 -10.05 -7.62 -11.92
C PRO A 55 -10.27 -7.74 -13.44
N GLU A 56 -11.26 -8.54 -13.86
CA GLU A 56 -11.64 -8.72 -15.27
C GLU A 56 -12.07 -7.42 -15.96
N MET A 57 -12.57 -6.41 -15.24
CA MET A 57 -12.91 -5.12 -15.85
C MET A 57 -11.69 -4.39 -16.43
N PHE A 58 -10.49 -4.64 -15.88
CA PHE A 58 -9.24 -4.06 -16.37
C PHE A 58 -8.44 -5.04 -17.24
N LEU A 59 -8.67 -6.35 -17.06
CA LEU A 59 -7.94 -7.40 -17.76
C LEU A 59 -8.62 -7.90 -19.05
N SER A 60 -9.93 -7.65 -19.23
CA SER A 60 -10.74 -8.24 -20.32
C SER A 60 -10.44 -7.72 -21.72
N LEU A 61 -9.49 -6.80 -21.90
CA LEU A 61 -9.39 -6.07 -23.16
C LEU A 61 -8.25 -6.48 -24.10
N VAL A 62 -7.23 -7.22 -23.63
CA VAL A 62 -6.19 -7.80 -24.50
C VAL A 62 -5.51 -9.02 -23.86
N LEU A 63 -6.27 -10.04 -23.46
CA LEU A 63 -5.65 -11.32 -23.07
C LEU A 63 -6.11 -12.43 -24.01
N ASN A 64 -5.47 -12.47 -25.17
CA ASN A 64 -5.12 -13.74 -25.82
C ASN A 64 -3.88 -14.33 -25.10
N SER A 65 -3.78 -14.18 -23.76
CA SER A 65 -2.68 -14.71 -22.97
C SER A 65 -3.13 -16.01 -22.30
N THR A 66 -2.25 -16.99 -22.35
CA THR A 66 -2.40 -18.29 -21.69
C THR A 66 -2.33 -18.19 -20.16
N GLN A 67 -2.25 -16.98 -19.58
CA GLN A 67 -2.00 -16.72 -18.15
C GLN A 67 -3.08 -15.81 -17.51
N LYS A 68 -4.36 -16.00 -17.83
CA LYS A 68 -5.49 -15.21 -17.28
C LYS A 68 -5.54 -15.23 -15.74
N ASP A 69 -5.38 -16.40 -15.13
CA ASP A 69 -5.46 -16.59 -13.68
C ASP A 69 -4.35 -15.85 -12.92
N TYR A 70 -3.14 -15.82 -13.50
CA TYR A 70 -2.01 -15.07 -12.97
C TYR A 70 -2.29 -13.56 -12.93
N HIS A 71 -2.81 -13.00 -14.03
CA HIS A 71 -3.13 -11.57 -14.10
C HIS A 71 -4.27 -11.18 -13.16
N ASN A 72 -5.28 -12.04 -13.02
CA ASN A 72 -6.37 -11.86 -12.05
C ASN A 72 -5.82 -11.80 -10.61
N PHE A 73 -4.94 -12.73 -10.25
CA PHE A 73 -4.29 -12.75 -8.95
C PHE A 73 -3.45 -11.48 -8.72
N LEU A 74 -2.69 -11.04 -9.73
CA LEU A 74 -1.87 -9.84 -9.67
C LEU A 74 -2.74 -8.58 -9.44
N CYS A 75 -3.84 -8.43 -10.18
CA CYS A 75 -4.80 -7.34 -9.97
C CYS A 75 -5.38 -7.33 -8.56
N MET A 76 -5.79 -8.50 -8.04
CA MET A 76 -6.32 -8.59 -6.66
C MET A 76 -5.28 -8.22 -5.60
N MET A 77 -4.03 -8.66 -5.77
CA MET A 77 -2.92 -8.31 -4.88
C MET A 77 -2.63 -6.80 -4.88
N TYR A 78 -2.61 -6.19 -6.05
CA TYR A 78 -2.50 -4.74 -6.19
C TYR A 78 -3.69 -4.00 -5.57
N GLY A 79 -4.91 -4.49 -5.80
CA GLY A 79 -6.12 -3.91 -5.22
C GLY A 79 -6.10 -3.93 -3.69
N PHE A 80 -5.68 -5.05 -3.11
CA PHE A 80 -5.45 -5.17 -1.67
C PHE A 80 -4.41 -4.17 -1.17
N TYR A 81 -3.27 -4.05 -1.86
CA TYR A 81 -2.24 -3.09 -1.47
C TYR A 81 -2.77 -1.66 -1.49
N ILE A 82 -3.45 -1.27 -2.56
CA ILE A 82 -4.00 0.09 -2.69
C ILE A 82 -4.94 0.39 -1.51
N ILE A 83 -5.84 -0.53 -1.14
CA ILE A 83 -6.71 -0.42 0.04
C ILE A 83 -5.87 -0.32 1.33
N TYR A 84 -4.89 -1.19 1.52
CA TYR A 84 -4.03 -1.19 2.70
C TYR A 84 -3.29 0.14 2.86
N SER A 85 -2.78 0.68 1.76
CA SER A 85 -1.92 1.87 1.72
C SER A 85 -2.62 3.17 2.16
N VAL A 86 -3.94 3.13 2.37
CA VAL A 86 -4.73 4.25 2.87
C VAL A 86 -5.34 4.02 4.24
N LEU A 87 -5.03 2.89 4.90
CA LEU A 87 -5.51 2.63 6.26
C LEU A 87 -4.93 3.63 7.27
N VAL A 88 -3.63 3.91 7.22
CA VAL A 88 -3.01 4.90 8.12
C VAL A 88 -3.64 6.28 7.97
N PRO A 89 -3.72 6.91 6.79
CA PRO A 89 -4.38 8.21 6.67
C PRO A 89 -5.88 8.17 6.97
N LEU A 90 -6.59 7.06 6.71
CA LEU A 90 -8.00 6.89 7.05
C LEU A 90 -8.23 6.98 8.57
N PHE A 91 -7.43 6.28 9.36
CA PHE A 91 -7.54 6.29 10.82
C PHE A 91 -7.15 7.65 11.45
N HIS A 92 -6.41 8.49 10.72
CA HIS A 92 -5.91 9.78 11.20
C HIS A 92 -6.52 10.98 10.47
N LEU A 93 -7.61 10.81 9.73
CA LEU A 93 -8.20 11.86 8.90
C LEU A 93 -8.60 13.12 9.69
N GLU A 94 -8.94 12.94 10.96
CA GLU A 94 -9.31 14.01 11.89
C GLU A 94 -8.16 14.49 12.77
N SER A 95 -6.98 13.87 12.68
CA SER A 95 -5.82 14.30 13.46
C SER A 95 -5.37 15.70 13.03
N MET A 96 -4.95 16.47 14.04
CA MET A 96 -4.30 17.77 13.86
C MET A 96 -2.77 17.66 13.80
N ASP A 97 -2.23 16.45 13.95
CA ASP A 97 -0.81 16.19 13.95
C ASP A 97 -0.25 16.08 12.52
N LYS A 98 0.50 17.10 12.12
CA LYS A 98 1.15 17.16 10.81
C LYS A 98 2.22 16.06 10.61
N SER A 99 2.80 15.52 11.68
CA SER A 99 3.86 14.51 11.61
C SER A 99 3.40 13.22 10.93
N ILE A 100 2.13 12.85 11.16
CA ILE A 100 1.50 11.65 10.61
C ILE A 100 1.50 11.72 9.09
N PHE A 101 1.09 12.88 8.56
CA PHE A 101 1.00 13.09 7.13
C PHE A 101 2.39 13.27 6.50
N TYR A 102 3.38 13.79 7.23
CA TYR A 102 4.77 13.79 6.77
C TYR A 102 5.29 12.36 6.57
N GLY A 103 5.08 11.46 7.55
CA GLY A 103 5.44 10.05 7.44
C GLY A 103 4.72 9.34 6.29
N HIS A 104 3.41 9.59 6.15
CA HIS A 104 2.60 9.08 5.03
C HIS A 104 3.13 9.54 3.67
N HIS A 105 3.41 10.84 3.50
CA HIS A 105 3.93 11.36 2.23
C HIS A 105 5.33 10.81 1.92
N CYS A 106 6.22 10.68 2.90
CA CYS A 106 7.53 10.03 2.72
C CYS A 106 7.38 8.57 2.27
N SER A 107 6.51 7.82 2.94
CA SER A 107 6.15 6.44 2.59
C SER A 107 5.67 6.34 1.14
N LYS A 108 4.74 7.21 0.73
CA LYS A 108 4.18 7.24 -0.64
C LYS A 108 5.19 7.61 -1.71
N VAL A 109 6.12 8.52 -1.43
CA VAL A 109 7.22 8.85 -2.35
C VAL A 109 8.11 7.63 -2.59
N VAL A 110 8.48 6.91 -1.53
CA VAL A 110 9.33 5.72 -1.64
C VAL A 110 8.63 4.59 -2.38
N SER A 111 7.39 4.23 -1.99
CA SER A 111 6.65 3.19 -2.69
C SER A 111 6.39 3.53 -4.15
N SER A 112 5.93 4.74 -4.46
CA SER A 112 5.66 5.14 -5.85
C SER A 112 6.93 5.11 -6.70
N THR A 113 8.07 5.57 -6.17
CA THR A 113 9.35 5.53 -6.89
C THR A 113 9.79 4.09 -7.17
N LEU A 114 9.74 3.21 -6.18
CA LEU A 114 10.15 1.81 -6.34
C LEU A 114 9.20 1.02 -7.24
N LEU A 115 7.90 1.30 -7.21
CA LEU A 115 6.92 0.68 -8.11
C LEU A 115 7.13 1.12 -9.56
N ILE A 116 7.38 2.42 -9.81
CA ILE A 116 7.75 2.90 -11.16
C ILE A 116 9.05 2.23 -11.64
N LEU A 117 10.07 2.13 -10.77
CA LEU A 117 11.31 1.43 -11.12
C LEU A 117 11.07 -0.04 -11.43
N ASN A 118 10.22 -0.72 -10.66
CA ASN A 118 9.85 -2.09 -10.94
C ASN A 118 9.16 -2.22 -12.30
N ASP A 119 8.21 -1.35 -12.63
CA ASP A 119 7.51 -1.35 -13.93
C ASP A 119 8.51 -1.19 -15.08
N VAL A 120 9.47 -0.28 -14.97
CA VAL A 120 10.54 -0.06 -15.97
C VAL A 120 11.43 -1.31 -16.11
N ILE A 121 11.83 -1.93 -14.99
CA ILE A 121 12.64 -3.16 -15.01
C ILE A 121 11.86 -4.30 -15.67
N SER A 122 10.59 -4.48 -15.29
CA SER A 122 9.70 -5.51 -15.85
C SER A 122 9.48 -5.33 -17.34
N TYR A 123 9.27 -4.09 -17.80
CA TYR A 123 9.17 -3.79 -19.23
C TYR A 123 10.46 -4.18 -19.98
N ASN A 124 11.62 -3.80 -19.45
CA ASN A 124 12.92 -4.11 -20.08
C ASN A 124 13.27 -5.60 -20.05
N GLN A 125 12.74 -6.36 -19.08
CA GLN A 125 12.95 -7.80 -18.96
C GLN A 125 12.03 -8.60 -19.90
N GLY A 126 11.09 -7.96 -20.61
CA GLY A 126 10.17 -8.65 -21.49
C GLY A 126 8.99 -9.30 -20.77
N VAL A 127 8.75 -8.93 -19.50
CA VAL A 127 7.60 -9.44 -18.75
C VAL A 127 6.33 -8.93 -19.42
N HIS A 128 5.51 -9.84 -19.95
CA HIS A 128 4.30 -9.51 -20.71
C HIS A 128 3.17 -9.02 -19.81
N TRP A 129 3.35 -7.86 -19.18
CA TRP A 129 2.27 -7.16 -18.50
C TRP A 129 1.35 -6.53 -19.54
N ASN A 130 0.07 -6.43 -19.20
CA ASN A 130 -0.87 -5.67 -20.02
C ASN A 130 -0.40 -4.20 -20.06
N GLU A 131 -0.08 -3.69 -21.25
CA GLU A 131 0.50 -2.34 -21.42
C GLU A 131 -0.41 -1.23 -20.89
N ASN A 132 -1.74 -1.37 -21.04
CA ASN A 132 -2.70 -0.40 -20.49
C ASN A 132 -2.69 -0.41 -18.96
N LEU A 133 -2.60 -1.60 -18.35
CA LEU A 133 -2.48 -1.75 -16.92
C LEU A 133 -1.19 -1.10 -16.41
N LEU A 134 -0.06 -1.37 -17.07
CA LEU A 134 1.23 -0.75 -16.74
C LEU A 134 1.17 0.78 -16.86
N CYS A 135 0.63 1.32 -17.95
CA CYS A 135 0.45 2.77 -18.11
C CYS A 135 -0.46 3.38 -17.02
N LEU A 136 -1.56 2.72 -16.64
CA LEU A 136 -2.46 3.17 -15.58
C LEU A 136 -1.74 3.19 -14.23
N PHE A 137 -1.04 2.12 -13.88
CA PHE A 137 -0.30 2.01 -12.62
C PHE A 137 0.84 3.02 -12.55
N THR A 138 1.70 3.06 -13.56
CA THR A 138 2.82 4.00 -13.62
C THR A 138 2.31 5.45 -13.61
N GLY A 139 1.24 5.76 -14.35
CA GLY A 139 0.62 7.09 -14.35
C GLY A 139 0.09 7.51 -12.98
N TYR A 140 -0.62 6.60 -12.30
CA TYR A 140 -1.10 6.83 -10.94
C TYR A 140 0.06 7.09 -9.97
N HIS A 141 1.11 6.26 -10.01
CA HIS A 141 2.27 6.42 -9.14
C HIS A 141 3.07 7.69 -9.44
N LEU A 142 3.17 8.12 -10.70
CA LEU A 142 3.80 9.39 -11.07
C LEU A 142 3.03 10.59 -10.51
N VAL A 143 1.70 10.62 -10.67
CA VAL A 143 0.87 11.69 -10.12
C VAL A 143 0.95 11.72 -8.60
N SER A 144 0.84 10.54 -7.96
CA SER A 144 1.02 10.39 -6.52
C SER A 144 2.39 10.91 -6.08
N LEU A 145 3.47 10.53 -6.75
CA LEU A 145 4.84 10.97 -6.46
C LEU A 145 4.95 12.50 -6.48
N VAL A 146 4.47 13.15 -7.55
CA VAL A 146 4.52 14.61 -7.70
C VAL A 146 3.75 15.33 -6.59
N ILE A 147 2.53 14.88 -6.27
CA ILE A 147 1.70 15.51 -5.25
C ILE A 147 2.28 15.31 -3.84
N ASN A 148 2.77 14.10 -3.54
CA ASN A 148 3.39 13.82 -2.24
C ASN A 148 4.71 14.60 -2.06
N LEU A 149 5.53 14.73 -3.11
CA LEU A 149 6.71 15.61 -3.11
C LEU A 149 6.35 17.07 -2.88
N HIS A 150 5.25 17.55 -3.50
CA HIS A 150 4.75 18.89 -3.27
C HIS A 150 4.41 19.12 -1.80
N PHE A 151 3.62 18.24 -1.18
CA PHE A 151 3.26 18.36 0.25
C PHE A 151 4.45 18.19 1.20
N LEU A 152 5.46 17.37 0.86
CA LEU A 152 6.71 17.33 1.63
C LEU A 152 7.52 18.62 1.52
N ARG A 153 7.50 19.28 0.36
CA ARG A 153 8.23 20.54 0.13
C ARG A 153 7.62 21.71 0.90
N ILE A 154 6.28 21.81 0.92
CA ILE A 154 5.58 22.92 1.57
C ILE A 154 5.19 22.62 3.03
N GLY A 155 5.28 21.36 3.44
CA GLY A 155 4.95 20.91 4.78
C GLY A 155 6.05 21.23 5.79
N ASP A 156 5.65 21.64 6.98
CA ASP A 156 6.57 21.76 8.11
C ASP A 156 7.05 20.37 8.52
N LYS A 157 8.37 20.21 8.68
CA LYS A 157 8.90 19.00 9.32
C LYS A 157 8.37 18.92 10.75
N PRO A 158 7.98 17.74 11.24
CA PRO A 158 7.52 17.62 12.61
C PRO A 158 8.67 17.88 13.60
N TRP A 159 8.36 18.62 14.67
CA TRP A 159 9.27 18.88 15.78
C TRP A 159 8.69 18.30 17.06
N GLY A 160 9.37 17.29 17.62
CA GLY A 160 9.10 16.82 18.98
C GLY A 160 9.09 15.31 19.14
N ARG A 161 9.46 14.86 20.34
CA ARG A 161 9.23 13.49 20.83
C ARG A 161 8.48 13.60 22.15
N HIS A 162 7.48 12.75 22.34
CA HIS A 162 6.79 12.67 23.62
C HIS A 162 7.66 11.87 24.62
N PRO A 163 8.00 12.39 25.80
CA PRO A 163 8.94 11.75 26.73
C PRO A 163 8.40 10.49 27.44
N TYR A 164 7.15 10.09 27.18
CA TYR A 164 6.46 8.98 27.88
C TYR A 164 6.09 7.81 26.95
N THR A 165 6.72 7.71 25.77
CA THR A 165 6.33 6.73 24.73
C THR A 165 7.39 5.68 24.40
N ASP A 166 8.46 5.59 25.19
CA ASP A 166 9.63 4.74 24.88
C ASP A 166 9.29 3.30 24.49
N LYS A 167 8.28 2.68 25.15
CA LYS A 167 7.87 1.30 24.84
C LYS A 167 7.16 1.17 23.48
N VAL A 168 6.24 2.08 23.18
CA VAL A 168 5.48 2.09 21.92
C VAL A 168 6.42 2.45 20.77
N ASP A 169 7.31 3.41 20.99
CA ASP A 169 8.31 3.83 20.03
C ASP A 169 9.33 2.71 19.76
N ALA A 170 9.73 1.95 20.78
CA ALA A 170 10.57 0.76 20.61
C ALA A 170 9.87 -0.32 19.76
N ILE A 171 8.59 -0.58 20.01
CA ILE A 171 7.80 -1.55 19.22
C ILE A 171 7.69 -1.09 17.77
N ALA A 172 7.43 0.19 17.53
CA ALA A 172 7.36 0.75 16.18
C ALA A 172 8.70 0.75 15.44
N ARG A 173 9.82 0.88 16.17
CA ARG A 173 11.17 0.69 15.60
C ARG A 173 11.43 -0.76 15.23
N ILE A 174 11.01 -1.71 16.06
CA ILE A 174 11.11 -3.14 15.74
C ILE A 174 10.25 -3.44 14.51
N ASP A 175 9.02 -2.94 14.47
CA ASP A 175 8.10 -3.03 13.33
C ASP A 175 8.73 -2.47 12.05
N SER A 176 9.27 -1.25 12.12
CA SER A 176 10.01 -0.61 11.03
C SER A 176 11.18 -1.47 10.56
N PHE A 177 11.99 -1.98 11.49
CA PHE A 177 13.17 -2.77 11.17
C PHE A 177 12.83 -4.10 10.50
N ILE A 178 11.80 -4.80 10.98
CA ILE A 178 11.30 -6.05 10.38
C ILE A 178 10.89 -5.78 8.92
N TYR A 179 10.08 -4.74 8.70
CA TYR A 179 9.64 -4.38 7.35
C TYR A 179 10.77 -3.90 6.45
N LEU A 180 11.73 -3.16 6.99
CA LEU A 180 12.90 -2.69 6.25
C LEU A 180 13.75 -3.88 5.78
N ILE A 181 14.11 -4.80 6.68
CA ILE A 181 14.92 -5.97 6.31
C ILE A 181 14.17 -6.84 5.29
N ALA A 182 12.91 -7.16 5.57
CA ALA A 182 12.10 -7.97 4.66
C ALA A 182 11.96 -7.28 3.30
N GLY A 183 11.69 -5.97 3.28
CA GLY A 183 11.58 -5.17 2.07
C GLY A 183 12.89 -5.16 1.28
N VAL A 184 14.02 -4.82 1.89
CA VAL A 184 15.32 -4.80 1.20
C VAL A 184 15.67 -6.19 0.64
N PHE A 185 15.50 -7.23 1.45
CA PHE A 185 15.84 -8.59 1.03
C PHE A 185 14.97 -9.07 -0.13
N VAL A 186 13.64 -8.88 -0.06
CA VAL A 186 12.70 -9.31 -1.11
C VAL A 186 12.86 -8.45 -2.37
N TYR A 187 13.22 -7.16 -2.25
CA TYR A 187 13.45 -6.30 -3.42
C TYR A 187 14.73 -6.69 -4.16
N ALA A 188 15.81 -6.95 -3.42
CA ALA A 188 17.12 -7.29 -3.99
C ALA A 188 17.20 -8.73 -4.49
N PHE A 189 16.53 -9.68 -3.82
CA PHE A 189 16.56 -11.11 -4.12
C PHE A 189 15.15 -11.74 -4.17
N PRO A 190 14.23 -11.23 -5.01
CA PRO A 190 12.85 -11.73 -5.09
C PRO A 190 12.80 -13.24 -5.39
N GLU A 191 13.71 -13.75 -6.21
CA GLU A 191 13.83 -15.17 -6.53
C GLU A 191 14.23 -16.04 -5.33
N LYS A 192 14.98 -15.49 -4.36
CA LYS A 192 15.32 -16.20 -3.13
C LYS A 192 14.25 -16.06 -2.05
N ALA A 193 13.38 -15.07 -2.17
CA ALA A 193 12.30 -14.84 -1.23
C ALA A 193 11.07 -15.73 -1.53
N MET A 194 10.85 -16.12 -2.78
CA MET A 194 9.67 -16.88 -3.21
C MET A 194 9.95 -18.36 -3.45
N LEU A 195 10.72 -19.01 -2.56
CA LEU A 195 11.30 -20.37 -2.67
C LEU A 195 10.35 -21.53 -3.01
N ASP A 196 9.03 -21.30 -3.05
CA ASP A 196 8.01 -22.36 -3.14
C ASP A 196 7.09 -22.23 -4.36
N LEU A 197 7.37 -21.30 -5.28
CA LEU A 197 6.67 -21.20 -6.54
C LEU A 197 7.37 -22.10 -7.56
N THR A 198 6.79 -23.27 -7.80
CA THR A 198 7.29 -24.37 -8.66
C THR A 198 7.55 -23.96 -10.12
N GLU A 199 7.09 -22.78 -10.53
CA GLU A 199 7.36 -22.17 -11.83
C GLU A 199 7.65 -20.68 -11.64
N MET A 200 8.86 -20.34 -11.19
CA MET A 200 9.31 -18.96 -11.20
C MET A 200 9.41 -18.46 -12.64
N ASN A 201 8.46 -17.62 -13.03
CA ASN A 201 8.59 -16.75 -14.19
C ASN A 201 8.93 -15.32 -13.73
N GLU A 202 9.37 -14.50 -14.68
CA GLU A 202 9.76 -13.11 -14.46
C GLU A 202 8.64 -12.26 -13.84
N SER A 203 7.40 -12.67 -14.04
CA SER A 203 6.21 -12.02 -13.49
C SER A 203 6.14 -12.18 -11.96
N TYR A 204 6.49 -13.35 -11.40
CA TYR A 204 6.59 -13.52 -9.94
C TYR A 204 7.72 -12.69 -9.34
N THR A 205 8.84 -12.55 -10.05
CA THR A 205 9.95 -11.68 -9.65
C THR A 205 9.51 -10.23 -9.54
N ALA A 206 8.74 -9.74 -10.53
CA ALA A 206 8.15 -8.39 -10.51
C ALA A 206 7.15 -8.20 -9.36
N LEU A 207 6.32 -9.21 -9.08
CA LEU A 207 5.41 -9.19 -7.94
C LEU A 207 6.16 -9.14 -6.60
N GLY A 208 7.26 -9.89 -6.47
CA GLY A 208 8.12 -9.86 -5.30
C GLY A 208 8.69 -8.46 -5.03
N ARG A 209 9.23 -7.80 -6.05
CA ARG A 209 9.73 -6.41 -5.96
C ARG A 209 8.62 -5.43 -5.60
N SER A 210 7.43 -5.60 -6.16
CA SER A 210 6.26 -4.77 -5.84
C SER A 210 5.87 -4.94 -4.37
N CYS A 211 5.75 -6.18 -3.88
CA CYS A 211 5.53 -6.47 -2.46
C CYS A 211 6.62 -5.84 -1.58
N ALA A 212 7.87 -5.88 -2.02
CA ALA A 212 8.98 -5.33 -1.28
C ALA A 212 8.95 -3.79 -1.20
N ALA A 213 8.58 -3.10 -2.28
CA ALA A 213 8.36 -1.65 -2.28
C ALA A 213 7.32 -1.24 -1.24
N ILE A 214 6.27 -2.05 -1.08
CA ILE A 214 5.23 -1.87 -0.06
C ILE A 214 5.83 -2.01 1.34
N LEU A 215 6.57 -3.09 1.61
CA LEU A 215 7.19 -3.29 2.92
C LEU A 215 8.13 -2.13 3.29
N LEU A 216 8.91 -1.62 2.32
CA LEU A 216 9.77 -0.45 2.51
C LEU A 216 8.97 0.81 2.84
N SER A 217 7.84 1.04 2.14
CA SER A 217 6.88 2.10 2.46
C SER A 217 6.42 2.02 3.92
N LEU A 218 5.96 0.84 4.33
CA LEU A 218 5.42 0.59 5.67
C LEU A 218 6.48 0.75 6.76
N SER A 219 7.75 0.45 6.46
CA SER A 219 8.85 0.67 7.38
C SER A 219 9.01 2.15 7.76
N LEU A 220 8.80 3.06 6.81
CA LEU A 220 8.93 4.51 7.02
C LEU A 220 7.80 5.06 7.87
N GLU A 221 6.57 4.65 7.59
CA GLU A 221 5.42 5.02 8.43
C GLU A 221 5.62 4.60 9.89
N SER A 222 6.12 3.38 10.13
CA SER A 222 6.42 2.89 11.48
C SER A 222 7.57 3.65 12.12
N TYR A 223 8.58 4.02 11.35
CA TYR A 223 9.70 4.84 11.83
C TYR A 223 9.23 6.21 12.32
N CYS A 224 8.37 6.87 11.53
CA CYS A 224 7.81 8.18 11.83
C CYS A 224 6.84 8.19 13.02
N LEU A 225 6.35 7.03 13.51
CA LEU A 225 5.47 6.97 14.68
C LEU A 225 6.07 7.68 15.90
N SER A 226 7.39 7.58 16.07
CA SER A 226 8.08 8.19 17.21
C SER A 226 7.99 9.73 17.22
N GLU A 227 7.66 10.34 16.09
CA GLU A 227 7.50 11.77 15.88
C GLU A 227 6.06 12.26 16.11
N PHE A 228 5.11 11.34 16.37
CA PHE A 228 3.72 11.72 16.61
C PHE A 228 3.58 12.48 17.93
N LEU A 229 2.89 13.61 17.86
CA LEU A 229 2.64 14.54 18.94
C LEU A 229 1.60 14.00 19.93
N PHE A 230 0.56 13.31 19.43
CA PHE A 230 -0.55 12.84 20.28
C PHE A 230 -0.50 11.33 20.54
N LEU A 231 -0.72 10.95 21.82
CA LEU A 231 -0.81 9.54 22.22
C LEU A 231 -2.00 8.83 21.57
N GLY A 232 -3.12 9.54 21.41
CA GLY A 232 -4.30 9.02 20.73
C GLY A 232 -4.01 8.58 19.29
N ASP A 233 -3.14 9.30 18.60
CA ASP A 233 -2.76 8.99 17.23
C ASP A 233 -1.77 7.83 17.17
N LYS A 234 -0.82 7.71 18.11
CA LYS A 234 0.00 6.50 18.21
C LYS A 234 -0.85 5.23 18.39
N LYS A 235 -1.92 5.32 19.17
CA LYS A 235 -2.87 4.22 19.37
C LYS A 235 -3.67 3.90 18.10
N LYS A 236 -4.15 4.93 17.38
CA LYS A 236 -4.83 4.76 16.09
C LYS A 236 -3.92 4.15 15.02
N PHE A 237 -2.63 4.51 15.02
CA PHE A 237 -1.63 3.87 14.15
C PHE A 237 -1.49 2.38 14.44
N MET A 238 -1.31 2.00 15.71
CA MET A 238 -1.26 0.58 16.09
C MET A 238 -2.56 -0.14 15.70
N HIS A 239 -3.72 0.53 15.81
CA HIS A 239 -4.99 -0.01 15.34
C HIS A 239 -5.02 -0.23 13.82
N ALA A 240 -4.58 0.75 13.03
CA ALA A 240 -4.46 0.61 11.58
C ALA A 240 -3.55 -0.57 11.21
N ARG A 241 -2.45 -0.78 11.95
CA ARG A 241 -1.52 -1.91 11.74
C ARG A 241 -2.15 -3.26 12.09
N MET A 242 -2.91 -3.36 13.19
CA MET A 242 -3.65 -4.58 13.54
C MET A 242 -4.66 -4.93 12.45
N VAL A 243 -5.47 -3.95 12.02
CA VAL A 243 -6.44 -4.15 10.92
C VAL A 243 -5.72 -4.59 9.67
N GLY A 244 -4.63 -3.90 9.30
CA GLY A 244 -3.81 -4.28 8.16
C GLY A 244 -3.29 -5.72 8.22
N SER A 245 -2.79 -6.16 9.37
CA SER A 245 -2.31 -7.55 9.55
C SER A 245 -3.44 -8.58 9.44
N LEU A 246 -4.65 -8.25 9.89
CA LEU A 246 -5.82 -9.10 9.71
C LEU A 246 -6.21 -9.21 8.24
N VAL A 247 -6.25 -8.10 7.50
CA VAL A 247 -6.55 -8.15 6.06
C VAL A 247 -5.46 -8.93 5.32
N LYS A 248 -4.17 -8.81 5.71
CA LYS A 248 -3.09 -9.65 5.16
C LYS A 248 -3.30 -11.15 5.45
N ALA A 249 -3.77 -11.51 6.65
CA ALA A 249 -4.11 -12.89 6.98
C ALA A 249 -5.21 -13.44 6.06
N LEU A 250 -6.25 -12.64 5.79
CA LEU A 250 -7.32 -13.01 4.88
C LEU A 250 -6.80 -13.27 3.46
N VAL A 251 -5.85 -12.46 2.98
CA VAL A 251 -5.21 -12.68 1.67
C VAL A 251 -4.40 -13.97 1.66
N ILE A 252 -3.61 -14.27 2.70
CA ILE A 252 -2.84 -15.53 2.79
C ILE A 252 -3.78 -16.74 2.76
N VAL A 253 -4.88 -16.69 3.51
CA VAL A 253 -5.90 -17.75 3.53
C VAL A 253 -6.59 -17.87 2.17
N HIS A 254 -6.96 -16.75 1.56
CA HIS A 254 -7.62 -16.75 0.25
C HIS A 254 -6.71 -17.31 -0.85
N ALA A 255 -5.43 -16.93 -0.85
CA ALA A 255 -4.42 -17.42 -1.80
C ALA A 255 -4.19 -18.94 -1.68
N ASN A 256 -4.22 -19.49 -0.46
CA ASN A 256 -4.11 -20.94 -0.25
C ASN A 256 -5.39 -21.70 -0.64
N LEU A 257 -6.55 -21.27 -0.13
CA LEU A 257 -7.80 -22.02 -0.28
C LEU A 257 -8.35 -22.02 -1.71
N TYR A 258 -8.31 -20.87 -2.39
CA TYR A 258 -8.95 -20.72 -3.70
C TYR A 258 -7.98 -20.97 -4.85
N TRP A 259 -6.75 -20.49 -4.73
CA TRP A 259 -5.81 -20.47 -5.84
C TRP A 259 -4.71 -21.51 -5.74
N LYS A 260 -4.50 -22.12 -4.55
CA LYS A 260 -3.48 -23.13 -4.29
C LYS A 260 -2.06 -22.73 -4.72
N ILE A 261 -1.79 -21.41 -4.76
CA ILE A 261 -0.49 -20.84 -5.16
C ILE A 261 0.57 -21.12 -4.09
N LEU A 262 0.14 -21.30 -2.84
CA LEU A 262 1.01 -21.57 -1.70
C LEU A 262 0.98 -23.07 -1.37
N SER A 263 2.15 -23.69 -1.26
CA SER A 263 2.27 -25.01 -0.62
C SER A 263 1.74 -24.94 0.82
N LEU A 264 1.34 -26.08 1.38
CA LEU A 264 0.87 -26.15 2.77
C LEU A 264 1.95 -25.63 3.74
N ASN A 265 3.21 -25.97 3.50
CA ASN A 265 4.33 -25.53 4.33
C ASN A 265 4.51 -24.01 4.26
N SER A 266 4.50 -23.42 3.06
CA SER A 266 4.58 -21.97 2.88
C SER A 266 3.41 -21.24 3.52
N PHE A 267 2.20 -21.77 3.40
CA PHE A 267 1.03 -21.21 4.05
C PHE A 267 1.18 -21.18 5.58
N LEU A 268 1.57 -22.31 6.19
CA LEU A 268 1.75 -22.39 7.65
C LEU A 268 2.84 -21.43 8.15
N VAL A 269 3.95 -21.33 7.42
CA VAL A 269 5.03 -20.38 7.74
C VAL A 269 4.54 -18.95 7.65
N LEU A 270 3.91 -18.54 6.54
CA LEU A 270 3.42 -17.18 6.34
C LEU A 270 2.35 -16.80 7.35
N PHE A 271 1.43 -17.72 7.66
CA PHE A 271 0.38 -17.52 8.65
C PHE A 271 0.98 -17.34 10.05
N THR A 272 1.94 -18.20 10.43
CA THR A 272 2.62 -18.12 11.74
C THR A 272 3.40 -16.82 11.89
N ILE A 273 4.14 -16.41 10.86
CA ILE A 273 4.87 -15.12 10.84
C ILE A 273 3.88 -13.96 11.00
N ASN A 274 2.77 -13.97 10.25
CA ASN A 274 1.76 -12.91 10.37
C ASN A 274 1.09 -12.89 11.76
N ALA A 275 0.82 -14.05 12.35
CA ALA A 275 0.27 -14.14 13.70
C ALA A 275 1.26 -13.63 14.76
N ALA A 276 2.52 -14.03 14.68
CA ALA A 276 3.59 -13.54 15.57
C ALA A 276 3.77 -12.02 15.44
N TYR A 277 3.77 -11.51 14.22
CA TYR A 277 3.78 -10.08 13.94
C TYR A 277 2.58 -9.36 14.58
N ASN A 278 1.37 -9.89 14.39
CA ASN A 278 0.16 -9.29 14.94
C ASN A 278 0.19 -9.24 16.47
N LEU A 279 0.76 -10.26 17.13
CA LEU A 279 0.96 -10.24 18.59
C LEU A 279 1.86 -9.09 19.04
N VAL A 280 2.91 -8.76 18.29
CA VAL A 280 3.79 -7.60 18.58
C VAL A 280 3.01 -6.29 18.47
N VAL A 281 2.20 -6.13 17.42
CA VAL A 281 1.38 -4.92 17.22
C VAL A 281 0.29 -4.81 18.30
N VAL A 282 -0.39 -5.91 18.64
CA VAL A 282 -1.38 -5.97 19.73
C VAL A 282 -0.74 -5.60 21.06
N TYR A 283 0.46 -6.12 21.35
CA TYR A 283 1.21 -5.71 22.53
C TYR A 283 1.47 -4.20 22.53
N GLY A 284 1.92 -3.63 21.40
CA GLY A 284 2.09 -2.19 21.21
C GLY A 284 0.82 -1.38 21.50
N PHE A 285 -0.32 -1.84 21.00
CA PHE A 285 -1.62 -1.22 21.26
C PHE A 285 -1.98 -1.24 22.76
N LEU A 286 -1.75 -2.35 23.45
CA LEU A 286 -2.09 -2.53 24.86
C LEU A 286 -1.19 -1.72 25.80
N VAL A 287 0.10 -1.59 25.47
CA VAL A 287 1.06 -0.82 26.28
C VAL A 287 1.04 0.68 25.98
N THR A 288 0.28 1.13 24.97
CA THR A 288 0.11 2.55 24.67
C THR A 288 -0.71 3.21 25.79
N PRO A 289 -0.14 4.19 26.54
CA PRO A 289 -0.84 4.83 27.65
C PRO A 289 -2.08 5.59 27.15
N LYS A 290 -3.11 5.64 28.00
CA LYS A 290 -4.26 6.50 27.74
C LYS A 290 -3.82 7.96 27.85
N GLU A 291 -4.39 8.80 27.00
CA GLU A 291 -4.14 10.24 27.04
C GLU A 291 -4.50 10.77 28.44
N PRO A 292 -3.60 11.54 29.09
CA PRO A 292 -3.91 12.11 30.38
C PRO A 292 -5.13 13.01 30.23
N LYS A 293 -6.16 12.80 31.06
CA LYS A 293 -7.32 13.68 31.08
C LYS A 293 -6.81 15.09 31.36
N GLN A 294 -6.96 16.01 30.41
CA GLN A 294 -6.83 17.43 30.70
C GLN A 294 -7.82 17.72 31.84
N LYS A 295 -7.30 18.11 33.01
CA LYS A 295 -8.15 18.73 34.01
C LYS A 295 -8.69 19.98 33.35
N SER A 296 -10.01 20.06 33.19
CA SER A 296 -10.66 21.33 32.91
C SER A 296 -10.24 22.27 34.03
N SER A 297 -9.50 23.31 33.66
CA SER A 297 -9.30 24.46 34.51
C SER A 297 -10.63 25.20 34.52
N ASP A 298 -11.49 24.83 35.47
CA ASP A 298 -12.59 25.67 35.94
C ASP A 298 -12.03 26.86 36.72
#